data_AF-A0A357C6W4-F1
#
_entry.id   AF-A0A357C6W4-F1
#
_cell.length_a   1.000
_cell.length_b   1.000
_cell.length_c   1.000
_cell.angle_alpha   90.00
_cell.angle_beta   90.00
_cell.angle_gamma   90.00
#
_symmetry.space_group_name_H-M   'P 1'
#
loop_
_entity.id
_entity.type
_entity.pdbx_description
1 polymer ?
#
loop_
_entity_poly.entity_id
_entity_poly.type
_entity_poly.pdbx_seq_one_letter_code
_entity_poly.pdbx_strand_id
1 'polypeptide(L)'
;MKFSIRKILVFSFLFVTLIAITFGLVQRYFWLHSHERERVEQDYLPTIESLGTIIETIFNARLSLLKQVSKEVSEAGINTEEAQKIVESVHYRNPDFKTFWIGDASGKAAAFS
;
A
#
# COMPACT_ATOMS: atom_id res chain seq x y z
N MET A 1 33.51 -40.44 -44.70
CA MET A 1 33.65 -39.89 -43.33
C MET A 1 33.08 -40.91 -42.35
N LYS A 2 33.90 -41.67 -41.61
CA LYS A 2 33.39 -42.61 -40.59
C LYS A 2 33.13 -41.82 -39.30
N PHE A 3 31.87 -41.67 -38.91
CA PHE A 3 31.52 -41.05 -37.64
C PHE A 3 31.92 -41.97 -36.49
N SER A 4 32.71 -41.46 -35.55
CA SER A 4 33.06 -42.21 -34.33
C SER A 4 31.83 -42.32 -33.43
N ILE A 5 31.57 -43.51 -32.90
CA ILE A 5 30.47 -43.79 -31.95
C ILE A 5 30.46 -42.79 -30.79
N ARG A 6 31.64 -42.36 -30.30
CA ARG A 6 31.76 -41.35 -29.25
C ARG A 6 31.13 -40.01 -29.64
N LYS A 7 31.29 -39.58 -30.89
CA LYS A 7 30.67 -38.33 -31.39
C LYS A 7 29.16 -38.46 -31.50
N ILE A 8 28.67 -39.63 -31.90
CA ILE A 8 27.23 -39.92 -31.98
C ILE A 8 26.62 -39.84 -30.58
N LEU A 9 27.22 -40.49 -29.58
CA LEU A 9 26.73 -40.48 -28.20
C LEU A 9 26.70 -39.07 -27.60
N VAL A 10 27.76 -38.28 -27.78
CA VAL A 10 27.80 -36.89 -27.29
C VAL A 10 26.74 -36.04 -27.96
N PHE A 11 26.56 -36.18 -29.28
CA PHE A 11 25.55 -35.42 -30.00
C PHE A 11 24.13 -35.79 -29.57
N SER A 12 23.84 -37.08 -29.39
CA SER A 12 22.54 -37.56 -28.89
C SER A 12 22.25 -37.04 -27.49
N PHE A 13 23.24 -37.04 -26.59
CA PHE A 13 23.08 -36.48 -25.25
C PHE A 13 22.73 -34.99 -25.30
N LEU A 14 23.53 -34.19 -26.02
CA LEU A 14 23.29 -32.75 -26.17
C LEU A 14 21.93 -32.44 -26.79
N PHE A 15 21.51 -33.24 -27.77
CA PHE A 15 20.22 -33.09 -28.42
C PHE A 15 19.06 -33.34 -27.45
N VAL A 16 19.13 -34.41 -26.65
CA VAL A 16 18.12 -34.72 -25.62
C VAL A 16 18.09 -33.63 -24.55
N THR A 17 19.25 -33.15 -24.09
CA THR A 17 19.32 -32.05 -23.12
C THR A 17 18.67 -30.77 -23.66
N LEU A 18 18.95 -30.41 -24.91
CA LEU A 18 18.37 -29.23 -25.55
C LEU A 18 16.84 -29.33 -25.64
N ILE A 19 16.32 -30.50 -26.03
CA ILE A 19 14.87 -30.73 -26.06
C ILE A 19 14.26 -30.60 -24.67
N ALA A 20 14.87 -31.20 -23.65
CA ALA A 20 14.37 -31.14 -22.28
C ALA A 20 14.31 -29.70 -21.76
N ILE A 21 15.36 -28.91 -22.00
CA ILE A 21 15.39 -27.49 -21.64
C ILE A 21 14.28 -26.73 -22.37
N THR A 22 14.16 -26.94 -23.68
CA THR A 22 13.17 -26.24 -24.52
C THR A 22 11.75 -26.57 -24.07
N PHE A 23 11.46 -27.85 -23.81
CA PHE A 23 10.16 -28.29 -23.32
C PHE A 23 9.83 -27.70 -21.95
N GLY A 24 10.80 -27.69 -21.02
CA GLY A 24 10.64 -27.09 -19.70
C GLY A 24 10.36 -25.58 -19.77
N LEU A 25 11.04 -24.86 -20.68
CA LEU A 25 10.79 -23.44 -20.91
C LEU A 25 9.41 -23.18 -21.50
N VAL A 26 8.98 -23.98 -22.48
CA VAL A 26 7.65 -23.86 -23.10
C VAL A 26 6.55 -24.17 -22.09
N GLN A 27 6.68 -25.25 -21.32
CA GLN A 27 5.73 -25.60 -20.26
C GLN A 27 5.63 -24.47 -19.22
N ARG A 28 6.78 -23.92 -18.80
CA ARG A 28 6.81 -22.81 -17.84
C ARG A 28 6.17 -21.54 -18.41
N TYR A 29 6.41 -21.25 -19.69
CA TYR A 29 5.80 -20.11 -20.37
C TYR A 29 4.27 -20.24 -20.39
N PHE A 30 3.73 -21.40 -20.80
CA PHE A 30 2.29 -21.62 -20.81
C PHE A 30 1.70 -21.58 -19.40
N TRP A 31 2.38 -22.16 -18.41
CA TRP A 31 1.93 -22.12 -17.02
C TRP A 31 1.86 -20.70 -16.48
N LEU A 32 2.90 -19.89 -16.71
CA LEU A 32 2.89 -18.48 -16.33
C LEU A 32 1.76 -17.75 -17.03
N HIS A 33 1.62 -17.90 -18.35
CA HIS A 33 0.57 -17.20 -19.10
C HIS A 33 -0.84 -17.58 -18.64
N SER A 34 -1.09 -18.84 -18.26
CA SER A 34 -2.41 -19.27 -17.80
C SER A 34 -2.71 -18.90 -16.35
N HIS A 35 -1.70 -18.79 -15.47
CA HIS A 35 -1.90 -18.55 -14.03
C HIS A 35 -1.49 -17.15 -13.57
N GLU A 36 -0.89 -16.32 -14.42
CA GLU A 36 -0.50 -14.95 -14.04
C GLU A 36 -1.72 -14.08 -13.72
N ARG A 37 -2.81 -14.24 -14.47
CA ARG A 37 -4.07 -13.55 -14.17
C ARG A 37 -4.63 -13.99 -12.82
N GLU A 38 -4.68 -15.29 -12.55
CA GLU A 38 -5.14 -15.84 -11.27
C GLU A 38 -4.26 -15.34 -10.11
N ARG A 39 -2.94 -15.31 -10.31
CA ARG A 39 -1.99 -14.77 -9.32
C ARG A 39 -2.22 -13.27 -9.07
N VAL A 40 -2.52 -12.48 -10.11
CA VAL A 40 -2.85 -11.05 -9.94
C VAL A 40 -4.16 -10.88 -9.17
N GLU A 41 -5.19 -11.64 -9.51
CA GLU A 41 -6.50 -11.59 -8.86
C GLU A 41 -6.47 -12.11 -7.41
N GLN A 42 -5.64 -13.11 -7.09
CA GLN A 42 -5.56 -13.69 -5.75
C GLN A 42 -4.58 -12.96 -4.83
N ASP A 43 -3.43 -12.51 -5.33
CA ASP A 43 -2.37 -11.97 -4.46
C ASP A 43 -2.37 -10.43 -4.41
N TYR A 44 -2.53 -9.79 -5.58
CA TYR A 44 -2.31 -8.34 -5.69
C TYR A 44 -3.60 -7.56 -5.46
N LEU A 45 -4.73 -8.03 -6.01
CA LEU A 45 -6.00 -7.33 -5.86
C LEU A 45 -6.43 -7.19 -4.39
N PRO A 46 -6.42 -8.25 -3.55
CA PRO A 46 -6.83 -8.13 -2.15
C PRO A 46 -5.88 -7.23 -1.35
N THR A 47 -4.59 -7.23 -1.70
CA THR A 47 -3.60 -6.35 -1.08
C THR A 47 -3.91 -4.88 -1.38
N ILE A 48 -4.22 -4.55 -2.63
CA ILE A 48 -4.57 -3.18 -3.03
C ILE A 48 -5.90 -2.75 -2.40
N GLU A 49 -6.91 -3.63 -2.39
CA GLU A 49 -8.19 -3.36 -1.74
C GLU A 49 -8.03 -3.11 -0.24
N SER A 50 -7.24 -3.96 0.44
CA SER A 50 -6.93 -3.78 1.86
C SER A 50 -6.24 -2.44 2.14
N LEU A 51 -5.26 -2.05 1.32
CA LEU A 51 -4.61 -0.75 1.42
C LEU A 51 -5.61 0.40 1.21
N GLY A 52 -6.51 0.28 0.23
CA GLY A 52 -7.59 1.23 -0.01
C GLY A 52 -8.49 1.40 1.21
N THR A 53 -8.95 0.29 1.79
CA THR A 53 -9.76 0.30 3.02
C THR A 53 -9.04 0.91 4.21
N ILE A 54 -7.74 0.64 4.38
CA ILE A 54 -6.93 1.24 5.45
C ILE A 54 -6.85 2.76 5.28
N ILE A 55 -6.56 3.24 4.07
CA ILE A 55 -6.50 4.68 3.76
C ILE A 55 -7.85 5.35 4.05
N GLU A 56 -8.94 4.76 3.55
CA GLU A 56 -10.29 5.28 3.77
C GLU A 56 -10.65 5.32 5.26
N THR A 57 -10.34 4.26 6.01
CA THR A 57 -10.61 4.16 7.45
C THR A 57 -9.85 5.24 8.22
N ILE A 58 -8.55 5.40 7.95
CA ILE A 58 -7.74 6.43 8.58
C ILE A 58 -8.29 7.82 8.23
N PHE A 59 -8.60 8.07 6.96
CA PHE A 59 -9.13 9.35 6.52
C PHE A 59 -10.45 9.70 7.22
N ASN A 60 -11.39 8.76 7.27
CA ASN A 60 -12.69 8.95 7.91
C ASN A 60 -12.56 9.16 9.43
N ALA A 61 -11.67 8.41 10.09
CA ALA A 61 -11.37 8.61 11.51
C ALA A 61 -10.80 10.01 11.79
N ARG A 62 -9.86 10.46 10.95
CA ARG A 62 -9.25 11.79 11.06
C ARG A 62 -10.25 12.91 10.79
N LEU A 63 -11.12 12.75 9.79
CA LEU A 63 -12.19 13.69 9.51
C LEU A 63 -13.21 13.77 10.67
N SER A 64 -13.56 12.62 11.25
CA SER A 64 -14.45 12.56 12.41
C SER A 64 -13.86 13.29 13.61
N LEU A 65 -12.58 13.05 13.92
CA LEU A 65 -11.84 13.77 14.96
C LEU A 65 -11.87 15.28 14.70
N LEU A 66 -11.53 15.75 13.50
CA LEU A 66 -11.53 17.18 13.17
C LEU A 66 -12.90 17.82 13.35
N LYS A 67 -13.98 17.14 12.96
CA LYS A 67 -15.35 17.62 13.17
C LYS A 67 -15.70 17.72 14.66
N GLN A 68 -15.33 16.72 15.45
CA GLN A 68 -15.54 16.73 16.89
C GLN A 68 -14.80 17.89 17.56
N VAL A 69 -13.49 18.03 17.30
CA VAL A 69 -12.68 19.08 17.91
C VAL A 69 -13.15 20.46 17.45
N SER A 70 -13.56 20.61 16.18
CA SER A 70 -14.15 21.87 15.70
C SER A 70 -15.42 22.25 16.44
N LYS A 71 -16.26 21.27 16.79
CA LYS A 71 -17.46 21.51 17.60
C LYS A 71 -17.09 21.93 19.02
N GLU A 72 -16.19 21.19 19.67
CA GLU A 72 -15.72 21.49 21.03
C GLU A 72 -15.08 22.90 21.12
N VAL A 73 -14.22 23.25 20.17
CA VAL A 73 -13.60 24.59 20.09
C VAL A 73 -14.64 25.67 19.79
N SER A 74 -15.63 25.40 18.94
CA SER A 74 -16.71 26.35 18.67
C SER A 74 -17.59 26.59 19.89
N GLU A 75 -17.84 25.56 20.72
CA GLU A 75 -18.61 25.67 21.96
C GLU A 75 -17.84 26.42 23.04
N ALA A 76 -16.52 26.21 23.14
CA ALA A 76 -15.63 26.91 24.07
C ALA A 76 -15.30 28.36 23.62
N GLY A 77 -15.41 28.65 22.33
CA GLY A 77 -15.00 29.91 21.70
C GLY A 77 -13.50 29.94 21.36
N ILE A 78 -13.18 30.17 20.08
CA ILE A 78 -11.82 30.02 19.50
C ILE A 78 -10.71 30.83 20.21
N ASN A 79 -11.03 31.95 20.85
CA ASN A 79 -10.06 32.81 21.51
C ASN A 79 -9.93 32.59 23.03
N THR A 80 -10.46 31.47 23.55
CA THR A 80 -10.39 31.16 24.98
C THR A 80 -9.20 30.26 25.30
N GLU A 81 -8.74 30.31 26.55
CA GLU A 81 -7.74 29.37 27.06
C GLU A 81 -8.25 27.92 26.99
N GLU A 82 -9.57 27.73 27.08
CA GLU A 82 -10.21 26.43 26.93
C GLU A 82 -10.06 25.87 25.51
N ALA A 83 -10.29 26.68 24.47
CA ALA A 83 -10.03 26.27 23.08
C ALA A 83 -8.56 25.89 22.84
N GLN A 84 -7.62 26.63 23.45
CA GLN A 84 -6.20 26.32 23.37
C GLN A 84 -5.87 24.97 24.04
N LYS A 85 -6.41 24.71 25.24
CA LYS A 85 -6.25 23.42 25.94
C LYS A 85 -6.84 22.24 25.18
N ILE A 86 -7.96 22.44 24.49
CA ILE A 86 -8.57 21.41 23.63
C ILE A 86 -7.60 21.05 22.50
N VAL A 87 -7.08 22.05 21.78
CA VAL A 87 -6.13 21.85 20.67
C VAL A 87 -4.83 21.16 21.16
N GLU A 88 -4.28 21.60 22.28
CA GLU A 88 -3.11 20.96 22.91
C GLU A 88 -3.37 19.50 23.31
N SER A 89 -4.50 19.24 23.96
CA SER A 89 -4.92 17.89 24.35
C SER A 89 -5.06 16.96 23.14
N VAL A 90 -5.56 17.47 22.02
CA VAL A 90 -5.66 16.69 20.78
C VAL A 90 -4.28 16.36 20.23
N HIS A 91 -3.34 17.33 20.20
CA HIS A 91 -1.97 17.08 19.78
C HIS A 91 -1.27 16.01 20.64
N TYR A 92 -1.32 16.14 21.98
CA TYR A 92 -0.67 15.16 22.87
C TYR A 92 -1.23 13.74 22.74
N ARG A 93 -2.52 13.60 22.42
CA ARG A 93 -3.16 12.30 22.17
C ARG A 93 -2.92 11.76 20.75
N ASN A 94 -2.45 12.60 19.83
CA ASN A 94 -2.20 12.26 18.43
C ASN A 94 -0.80 12.73 18.02
N PRO A 95 0.26 12.06 18.52
CA PRO A 95 1.65 12.49 18.29
C PRO A 95 2.08 12.42 16.82
N ASP A 96 1.29 11.78 15.95
CA ASP A 96 1.51 11.77 14.51
C ASP A 96 1.12 13.10 13.82
N PHE A 97 0.37 13.97 14.51
CA PHE A 97 0.09 15.31 14.04
C PHE A 97 1.26 16.24 14.31
N LYS A 98 1.97 16.63 13.24
CA LYS A 98 3.01 17.66 13.32
C LYS A 98 2.45 19.01 13.78
N THR A 99 1.26 19.38 13.31
CA THR A 99 0.58 20.65 13.64
C THR A 99 -0.92 20.44 13.68
N PHE A 100 -1.62 21.11 14.57
CA PHE A 100 -3.08 21.11 14.65
C PHE A 100 -3.60 22.51 14.91
N TRP A 101 -4.60 22.95 14.15
CA TRP A 101 -5.20 24.27 14.33
C TRP A 101 -6.68 24.27 13.92
N ILE A 102 -7.46 25.11 14.57
CA ILE A 102 -8.87 25.37 14.23
C ILE A 102 -9.06 26.87 14.14
N GLY A 103 -9.51 27.33 12.98
CA GLY A 103 -9.76 28.74 12.71
C GLY A 103 -11.21 29.05 12.33
N ASP A 104 -11.62 30.30 12.54
CA ASP A 104 -12.90 30.82 12.06
C ASP A 104 -12.77 31.68 10.79
N ALA A 105 -13.94 32.03 10.23
CA ALA A 105 -14.04 32.91 9.07
C ALA A 105 -13.53 34.35 9.33
N SER A 106 -13.30 34.74 10.59
CA SER A 106 -12.73 36.04 10.95
C SER A 106 -11.20 36.05 10.98
N GLY A 107 -10.57 34.89 10.72
CA GLY A 107 -9.11 34.72 10.72
C GLY A 107 -8.52 34.46 12.10
N LYS A 108 -9.34 34.19 13.13
CA LYS A 108 -8.87 33.78 14.46
C LYS A 108 -8.62 32.30 14.48
N ALA A 109 -7.64 31.84 15.25
CA ALA A 109 -7.34 30.41 15.38
C ALA A 109 -6.79 30.04 16.77
N ALA A 110 -7.16 28.84 17.22
CA ALA A 110 -6.45 28.11 18.26
C ALA A 110 -5.51 27.11 17.59
N ALA A 111 -4.24 27.08 17.96
CA ALA A 111 -3.21 26.33 17.22
C ALA A 111 -2.11 25.76 18.14
N PHE A 112 -1.52 24.66 17.68
CA PHE A 112 -0.33 24.04 18.23
C PHE A 112 0.61 23.59 17.09
N SER A 113 1.91 23.91 17.21
CA SER A 113 2.96 23.55 16.24
C SER A 113 4.24 23.08 16.91
#